data_AF-A0A2K3KBU2-F1
#
_entry.id   AF-A0A2K3KBU2-F1
#
_cell.length_a   1.000
_cell.length_b   1.000
_cell.length_c   1.000
_cell.angle_alpha   90.00
_cell.angle_beta   90.00
_cell.angle_gamma   90.00
#
_symmetry.space_group_name_H-M   'P 1'
#
loop_
_entity.id
_entity.type
_entity.pdbx_description
1 polymer ?
#
loop_
_entity_poly.entity_id
_entity_poly.type
_entity_poly.pdbx_seq_one_letter_code
_entity_poly.pdbx_strand_id
1 'polypeptide(L)'
;MVDRSALLQEVRVRCPSISLWVEFLYGQAARLYLGDGHIMAAAGVQQGDPLGLLLFAFVLHPLIQKIKDNCNLFLHVWYLDDGTIIGDSEEV
;
A
#
# COMPACT_ATOMS: atom_id res chain seq x y z
N MET A 1 -5.18 -5.41 5.55
CA MET A 1 -5.59 -4.03 5.18
C MET A 1 -4.35 -3.14 5.29
N VAL A 2 -4.18 -2.13 4.42
CA VAL A 2 -2.98 -1.28 4.45
C VAL A 2 -2.87 -0.51 5.77
N ASP A 3 -1.75 -0.67 6.47
CA ASP A 3 -1.43 0.10 7.66
C ASP A 3 -0.97 1.52 7.29
N ARG A 4 -1.58 2.54 7.91
CA ARG A 4 -1.29 3.94 7.57
C ARG A 4 0.06 4.41 8.09
N SER A 5 0.58 3.82 9.17
CA SER A 5 1.92 4.16 9.65
C SER A 5 2.98 3.70 8.65
N ALA A 6 2.85 2.46 8.16
CA ALA A 6 3.70 1.92 7.11
C ALA A 6 3.58 2.75 5.81
N LEU A 7 2.36 3.12 5.42
CA LEU A 7 2.12 3.98 4.26
C LEU A 7 2.86 5.31 4.36
N LEU A 8 2.70 6.03 5.47
CA LEU A 8 3.34 7.33 5.67
C LEU A 8 4.87 7.19 5.67
N GLN A 9 5.39 6.11 6.27
CA GLN A 9 6.82 5.83 6.27
C GLN A 9 7.36 5.59 4.85
N GLU A 10 6.69 4.75 4.05
CA GLU A 10 7.11 4.48 2.68
C GLU A 10 7.05 5.73 1.80
N VAL A 11 6.06 6.60 1.99
CA VAL A 11 5.95 7.88 1.27
C VAL A 11 7.10 8.82 1.63
N ARG A 12 7.44 8.96 2.92
CA ARG A 12 8.58 9.79 3.35
C ARG A 12 9.89 9.36 2.70
N VAL A 13 10.09 8.05 2.54
CA VAL A 13 11.30 7.49 1.93
C VAL A 13 11.28 7.63 0.40
N ARG A 14 10.19 7.26 -0.26
CA ARG A 14 10.14 7.12 -1.72
C ARG A 14 9.73 8.39 -2.45
N CYS A 15 8.88 9.21 -1.84
CA CYS A 15 8.34 10.42 -2.46
C CYS A 15 8.23 11.56 -1.42
N PRO A 16 9.36 12.04 -0.86
CA PRO A 16 9.34 13.04 0.21
C PRO A 16 8.63 14.33 -0.19
N SER A 17 8.62 14.69 -1.48
CA SER A 17 7.98 15.90 -2.01
C SER A 17 6.47 16.00 -1.76
N ILE A 18 5.77 14.86 -1.60
CA ILE A 18 4.32 14.82 -1.33
C ILE A 18 4.00 14.37 0.10
N SER A 19 5.02 14.11 0.93
CA SER A 19 4.84 13.48 2.24
C SER A 19 3.89 14.26 3.15
N LEU A 20 4.04 15.59 3.22
CA LEU A 20 3.15 16.47 4.00
C LEU A 20 1.69 16.42 3.52
N TRP A 21 1.47 16.32 2.21
CA TRP A 21 0.12 16.21 1.65
C TRP A 21 -0.52 14.87 1.99
N VAL A 22 0.24 13.79 1.92
CA VAL A 22 -0.25 12.45 2.28
C VAL A 22 -0.48 12.34 3.78
N GLU A 23 0.37 12.92 4.61
CA GLU A 23 0.15 13.02 6.06
C GLU A 23 -1.11 13.80 6.41
N PHE A 24 -1.40 14.88 5.69
CA PHE A 24 -2.64 15.63 5.85
C PHE A 24 -3.88 14.77 5.54
N LEU A 25 -3.84 13.98 4.46
CA LEU A 25 -4.97 13.15 4.03
C LEU A 25 -5.14 11.88 4.88
N TYR A 26 -4.04 11.22 5.23
CA TYR A 26 -4.03 9.87 5.80
C TYR A 26 -3.49 9.80 7.23
N GLY A 27 -2.88 10.86 7.76
CA GLY A 27 -2.32 10.89 9.12
C GLY A 27 -3.34 10.79 10.25
N GLN A 28 -4.61 10.98 9.94
CA GLN A 28 -5.71 10.83 10.89
C GLN A 28 -6.92 10.16 10.23
N ALA A 29 -7.85 9.65 11.03
CA ALA A 29 -9.07 9.04 10.51
C ALA A 29 -9.89 10.07 9.71
N ALA A 30 -10.28 9.70 8.49
CA ALA A 30 -11.08 10.53 7.60
C ALA A 30 -12.57 10.20 7.77
N ARG A 31 -13.47 11.16 7.50
CA ARG A 31 -14.91 10.90 7.52
C ARG A 31 -15.36 10.29 6.18
N LEU A 32 -15.99 9.12 6.25
CA LEU A 32 -16.71 8.53 5.13
C LEU A 32 -18.20 8.78 5.33
N TYR A 33 -18.80 9.63 4.48
CA TYR A 33 -20.20 10.02 4.59
C TYR A 33 -21.12 8.94 3.99
N LEU A 34 -22.17 8.56 4.72
CA LEU A 34 -23.18 7.58 4.30
C LEU A 34 -24.58 8.14 4.61
N GLY A 35 -25.29 8.60 3.59
CA GLY A 35 -26.58 9.29 3.76
C GLY A 35 -26.41 10.52 4.67
N ASP A 36 -27.20 10.59 5.73
CA ASP A 36 -27.16 11.68 6.72
C ASP A 36 -26.09 11.47 7.82
N GLY A 37 -25.34 10.37 7.78
CA GLY A 37 -24.33 9.99 8.77
C GLY A 37 -22.90 9.91 8.22
N HIS A 38 -21.95 9.55 9.08
CA HIS A 38 -20.59 9.20 8.66
C HIS A 38 -19.96 8.15 9.58
N ILE A 39 -18.98 7.42 9.04
CA ILE A 39 -18.05 6.58 9.79
C ILE A 39 -16.63 7.11 9.66
N MET A 40 -15.73 6.69 10.55
CA MET A 40 -14.33 7.08 10.51
C MET A 40 -13.50 6.01 9.78
N ALA A 41 -12.91 6.38 8.64
CA ALA A 41 -11.95 5.59 7.91
C ALA A 41 -10.55 5.81 8.49
N ALA A 42 -10.09 4.86 9.31
CA ALA A 42 -8.82 4.93 10.05
C ALA A 42 -7.69 4.07 9.49
N ALA A 43 -7.94 3.30 8.43
CA ALA A 43 -6.95 2.44 7.81
C ALA A 43 -7.21 2.30 6.31
N GLY A 44 -6.24 1.76 5.58
CA GLY A 44 -6.31 1.68 4.13
C GLY A 44 -6.14 3.02 3.43
N VAL A 45 -6.18 2.92 2.10
CA VAL A 45 -6.31 4.04 1.16
C VAL A 45 -7.77 4.14 0.70
N GLN A 46 -8.21 5.32 0.30
CA GLN A 46 -9.59 5.50 -0.16
C GLN A 46 -9.74 5.11 -1.63
N GLN A 47 -10.73 4.28 -1.95
CA GLN A 47 -11.08 3.97 -3.34
C GLN A 47 -11.62 5.23 -4.03
N GLY A 48 -11.16 5.48 -5.26
CA GLY A 48 -11.46 6.71 -5.99
C GLY A 48 -10.53 7.88 -5.67
N ASP A 49 -9.62 7.76 -4.68
CA ASP A 49 -8.52 8.72 -4.51
C ASP A 49 -7.49 8.52 -5.65
N PRO A 50 -7.17 9.58 -6.43
CA PRO A 50 -6.12 9.52 -7.45
C PRO A 50 -4.76 9.04 -6.92
N LEU A 51 -4.43 9.32 -5.65
CA LEU A 51 -3.19 8.85 -5.02
C LEU A 51 -3.32 7.44 -4.42
N GLY A 52 -4.53 6.95 -4.19
CA GLY A 52 -4.78 5.73 -3.44
C GLY A 52 -4.05 4.51 -4.02
N LEU A 53 -4.00 4.40 -5.35
CA LEU A 53 -3.32 3.31 -6.05
C LEU A 53 -1.80 3.32 -5.83
N LEU A 54 -1.18 4.50 -5.94
CA LEU A 54 0.25 4.68 -5.72
C LEU A 54 0.62 4.39 -4.26
N LEU A 55 -0.18 4.89 -3.33
CA LEU A 55 0.03 4.68 -1.90
C LEU A 55 -0.11 3.21 -1.50
N PHE A 56 -1.08 2.50 -2.09
CA PHE A 56 -1.19 1.05 -1.95
C PHE A 56 0.07 0.33 -2.44
N ALA A 57 0.54 0.68 -3.64
CA ALA A 57 1.73 0.08 -4.22
C ALA A 57 2.98 0.33 -3.36
N PHE A 58 3.14 1.53 -2.77
CA PHE A 58 4.26 1.83 -1.87
C PHE A 58 4.28 0.93 -0.62
N VAL A 59 3.12 0.59 -0.06
CA VAL A 59 3.05 -0.29 1.11
C VAL A 59 3.35 -1.75 0.74
N LEU A 60 2.89 -2.19 -0.42
CA LEU A 60 3.10 -3.56 -0.90
C LEU A 60 4.55 -3.79 -1.37
N HIS A 61 5.19 -2.78 -1.96
CA HIS A 61 6.48 -2.92 -2.62
C HIS A 61 7.62 -3.46 -1.72
N PRO A 62 7.77 -3.07 -0.43
CA PRO A 62 8.76 -3.69 0.46
C PRO A 62 8.59 -5.19 0.63
N LEU A 63 7.34 -5.69 0.66
CA LEU A 63 7.08 -7.12 0.73
C LEU A 63 7.52 -7.81 -0.56
N ILE A 64 7.18 -7.23 -1.71
CA ILE A 64 7.61 -7.73 -3.03
C ILE A 64 9.14 -7.78 -3.11
N GLN A 65 9.86 -6.73 -2.69
CA GLN A 65 11.32 -6.75 -2.68
C GLN A 65 11.86 -7.84 -1.75
N LYS A 66 11.28 -8.03 -0.55
CA LYS A 66 11.70 -9.10 0.35
C LYS A 66 11.51 -10.49 -0.27
N ILE A 67 10.40 -10.75 -0.96
CA ILE A 67 10.20 -12.03 -1.66
C ILE A 67 11.27 -12.21 -2.73
N LYS A 68 11.57 -11.16 -3.50
CA LYS A 68 12.61 -11.19 -4.53
C LYS A 68 14.00 -11.49 -3.96
N ASP A 69 14.33 -10.89 -2.82
CA ASP A 69 15.67 -10.97 -2.23
C ASP A 69 15.90 -12.28 -1.47
N ASN A 70 14.82 -12.93 -1.00
CA ASN A 70 14.91 -14.14 -0.16
C ASN A 70 14.47 -15.43 -0.86
N CYS A 71 13.89 -15.37 -2.06
CA CYS A 71 13.39 -16.53 -2.78
C CYS A 71 14.02 -16.65 -4.18
N ASN A 72 14.34 -17.87 -4.59
CA ASN A 72 14.83 -18.16 -5.94
C ASN A 72 13.69 -18.56 -6.89
N LEU A 73 12.94 -17.56 -7.36
CA LEU A 73 11.74 -17.75 -8.16
C LEU A 73 12.02 -17.68 -9.68
N PHE A 74 11.39 -18.56 -10.46
CA PHE A 74 11.38 -18.52 -11.93
C PHE A 74 10.52 -17.38 -12.49
N LEU A 75 9.42 -17.06 -11.83
CA LEU A 75 8.55 -15.94 -12.16
C LEU A 75 8.16 -15.20 -10.88
N HIS A 76 8.21 -13.87 -10.93
CA HIS A 76 7.80 -13.01 -9.83
C HIS A 76 7.24 -11.71 -10.40
N VAL A 77 5.93 -11.69 -10.65
CA VAL A 77 5.23 -10.57 -11.28
C VAL A 77 4.04 -10.15 -10.44
N TRP A 78 3.76 -8.85 -10.41
CA TRP A 78 2.67 -8.29 -9.62
C TRP A 78 1.94 -7.22 -10.42
N TYR A 79 0.61 -7.29 -10.36
CA TYR A 79 -0.28 -6.22 -10.75
C TYR A 79 -1.13 -5.83 -9.55
N LEU A 80 -0.67 -4.81 -8.82
CA LEU A 80 -1.27 -4.41 -7.54
C LEU A 80 -1.32 -5.61 -6.57
N ASP A 81 -2.49 -5.97 -6.07
CA ASP A 81 -2.71 -7.10 -5.17
C ASP A 81 -2.64 -8.47 -5.87
N ASP A 82 -2.71 -8.51 -7.21
CA ASP A 82 -2.60 -9.76 -7.98
C ASP A 82 -1.13 -10.10 -8.24
N GLY A 83 -0.57 -10.96 -7.38
CA GLY A 83 0.79 -11.47 -7.48
C GLY A 83 0.84 -12.89 -8.03
N THR A 84 1.68 -13.11 -9.03
CA THR A 84 2.02 -14.47 -9.51
C THR A 84 3.49 -14.74 -9.23
N ILE A 85 3.74 -15.79 -8.43
CA ILE A 85 5.05 -16.36 -8.17
C ILE A 85 5.11 -17.79 -8.71
N ILE A 86 6.25 -18.16 -9.28
CA ILE A 86 6.54 -19.53 -9.73
C ILE A 86 7.97 -19.84 -9.32
N GLY A 87 8.19 -20.97 -8.65
CA GLY A 87 9.49 -21.44 -8.20
C GLY A 87 9.43 -22.93 -7.87
N ASP A 88 10.52 -23.47 -7.35
CA ASP A 88 10.53 -24.83 -6.80
C ASP A 88 9.61 -24.93 -5.58
N SER A 89 9.14 -26.15 -5.26
CA SER A 89 8.22 -26.39 -4.15
C SER A 89 8.78 -26.00 -2.77
N GLU A 90 10.09 -25.82 -2.65
CA GLU A 90 10.73 -25.35 -1.42
C GLU A 90 10.66 -23.81 -1.27
N GLU A 91 10.39 -23.10 -2.36
CA GLU A 91 10.38 -21.63 -2.45
C GLU A 91 8.97 -21.02 -2.44
N VAL A 92 7.92 -21.84 -2.64
CA VAL A 92 6.50 -21.41 -2.82
C VAL A 92 5.56 -22.07 -1.82
#